data_AF-A0A966APN3-F1
#
_entry.id   AF-A0A966APN3-F1
#
_cell.length_a   1.000
_cell.length_b   1.000
_cell.length_c   1.000
_cell.angle_alpha   90.00
_cell.angle_beta   90.00
_cell.angle_gamma   90.00
#
_symmetry.space_group_name_H-M   'P 1'
#
loop_
_entity.id
_entity.type
_entity.pdbx_description
1 polymer ?
#
loop_
_entity_poly.entity_id
_entity_poly.type
_entity_poly.pdbx_seq_one_letter_code
_entity_poly.pdbx_strand_id
1 'polypeptide(L)'
;MLLVIVLVAVAAGAYYIYRNPTIVSPLVEGTPLERTVRETLGTTRVYKWRDAKGIVQITDEPPPEGTKFEKLEYQNDANVVPSVPTKNTKK
;
A
#
# COMPACT_ATOMS: atom_id res chain seq x y z
N MET A 1 21.97 33.64 6.71
CA MET A 1 20.50 33.61 6.54
C MET A 1 20.08 32.69 5.39
N LEU A 2 20.55 32.90 4.16
CA LEU A 2 20.21 32.03 3.00
C LEU A 2 20.51 30.54 3.25
N LEU A 3 21.71 30.22 3.74
CA LEU A 3 22.10 28.83 4.05
C LEU A 3 21.15 28.17 5.04
N VAL A 4 20.73 28.89 6.08
CA VAL A 4 19.80 28.38 7.10
C VAL A 4 18.43 28.11 6.49
N ILE A 5 17.94 29.00 5.63
CA ILE A 5 16.67 28.81 4.91
C ILE A 5 16.74 27.58 4.00
N VAL A 6 17.84 27.40 3.27
CA VAL A 6 18.05 26.21 2.41
C VAL A 6 18.07 24.93 3.25
N LEU A 7 18.79 24.92 4.38
CA LEU A 7 18.84 23.75 5.26
C LEU A 7 17.48 23.42 5.85
N VAL A 8 16.70 24.42 6.25
CA VAL A 8 15.33 24.24 6.75
C VAL A 8 14.42 23.68 5.65
N ALA A 9 14.53 24.19 4.42
CA ALA A 9 13.76 23.68 3.28
C ALA A 9 14.10 22.22 2.96
N VAL A 10 15.39 21.86 2.98
CA VAL A 10 15.84 20.47 2.77
C VAL A 10 15.34 19.56 3.88
N ALA A 11 15.46 19.98 5.15
CA ALA A 11 14.98 19.21 6.29
C ALA A 11 13.47 18.99 6.25
N ALA A 12 12.70 20.03 5.91
CA ALA A 12 11.26 19.93 5.74
C ALA A 12 10.87 18.99 4.58
N GLY A 13 11.58 19.09 3.44
CA GLY A 13 11.39 18.19 2.31
C GLY A 13 11.69 16.73 2.66
N ALA A 14 12.81 16.48 3.34
CA ALA A 14 13.18 15.14 3.81
C ALA A 14 12.15 14.57 4.80
N TYR A 15 11.68 15.39 5.75
CA TYR A 15 10.63 15.01 6.69
C TYR A 15 9.31 14.66 5.99
N TYR A 16 8.93 15.47 4.99
CA TYR A 16 7.72 15.24 4.21
C TYR A 16 7.78 13.92 3.41
N ILE A 17 8.93 13.61 2.80
CA ILE A 17 9.16 12.35 2.07
C ILE A 17 9.13 11.16 3.03
N TYR A 18 9.78 11.26 4.19
CA TYR A 18 9.79 10.20 5.20
C TYR A 18 8.38 9.81 5.67
N ARG A 19 7.46 10.78 5.77
CA ARG A 19 6.06 10.54 6.17
C ARG A 19 5.17 10.06 5.02
N ASN A 20 5.58 10.23 3.76
CA ASN A 20 4.80 9.90 2.58
C ASN A 20 5.63 9.08 1.58
N PRO A 21 5.98 7.83 1.91
CA PRO A 21 6.81 6.98 1.05
C PRO A 21 6.18 6.72 -0.33
N THR A 22 4.87 6.89 -0.49
CA THR A 22 4.16 6.78 -1.78
C THR A 22 4.65 7.76 -2.84
N ILE A 23 5.27 8.88 -2.43
CA ILE A 23 5.82 9.89 -3.34
C ILE A 23 7.06 9.36 -4.08
N VAL A 24 7.84 8.48 -3.44
CA VAL A 24 9.07 7.93 -4.03
C VAL A 24 8.82 6.63 -4.79
N SER A 25 7.65 5.99 -4.62
CA SER A 25 7.30 4.73 -5.30
C SER A 25 7.49 4.78 -6.83
N PRO A 26 7.03 5.82 -7.57
CA PRO A 26 7.23 5.88 -9.02
C PRO A 26 8.69 6.04 -9.44
N LEU A 27 9.55 6.57 -8.56
CA LEU A 27 10.96 6.82 -8.86
C LEU A 27 11.81 5.56 -8.73
N VAL A 28 11.39 4.63 -7.88
CA VAL A 28 12.14 3.39 -7.57
C VAL A 28 11.57 2.16 -8.27
N GLU A 29 10.49 2.31 -9.03
CA GLU A 29 9.83 1.22 -9.77
C GLU A 29 10.83 0.54 -10.72
N GLY A 30 10.94 -0.78 -10.63
CA GLY A 30 11.89 -1.57 -11.44
C GLY A 30 13.36 -1.50 -10.97
N THR A 31 13.65 -0.84 -9.84
CA THR A 31 14.98 -0.82 -9.23
C THR A 31 15.08 -1.81 -8.06
N PRO A 32 16.28 -2.23 -7.64
CA PRO A 32 16.44 -3.06 -6.44
C PRO A 32 15.89 -2.41 -5.15
N LEU A 33 15.72 -1.08 -5.13
CA LEU A 33 15.20 -0.33 -3.99
C LEU A 33 13.68 -0.43 -3.85
N GLU A 34 12.97 -0.91 -4.88
CA GLU A 34 11.50 -1.06 -4.86
C GLU A 34 11.04 -1.93 -3.69
N ARG A 35 11.74 -3.04 -3.42
CA ARG A 35 11.40 -3.94 -2.30
C ARG A 35 11.42 -3.20 -0.96
N THR A 36 12.47 -2.41 -0.72
CA THR A 36 12.62 -1.67 0.54
C THR A 36 11.52 -0.62 0.70
N VAL A 37 11.14 0.08 -0.37
CA VAL A 37 10.02 1.04 -0.32
C VAL A 37 8.66 0.33 -0.14
N ARG A 38 8.47 -0.83 -0.77
CA ARG A 38 7.27 -1.67 -0.56
C ARG A 38 7.14 -2.13 0.90
N GLU A 39 8.23 -2.52 1.53
CA GLU A 39 8.25 -2.93 2.94
C GLU A 39 7.88 -1.77 3.88
N THR A 40 8.20 -0.51 3.54
CA THR A 40 7.82 0.66 4.36
C THR A 40 6.36 1.10 4.18
N LEU A 41 5.72 0.75 3.06
CA LEU A 41 4.30 1.02 2.83
C LEU A 41 3.38 0.18 3.71
N GLY A 42 3.86 -0.98 4.17
CA GLY A 42 3.15 -1.87 5.08
C GLY A 42 2.06 -2.72 4.41
N THR A 43 1.51 -3.63 5.20
CA THR A 43 0.42 -4.52 4.79
C THR A 43 -0.86 -4.22 5.54
N THR A 44 -2.00 -4.44 4.89
CA THR A 44 -3.32 -4.48 5.51
C THR A 44 -3.77 -5.93 5.66
N ARG A 45 -4.22 -6.28 6.87
CA ARG A 45 -4.80 -7.59 7.15
C ARG A 45 -6.33 -7.50 7.09
N VAL A 46 -6.94 -8.46 6.42
CA VAL A 46 -8.39 -8.66 6.41
C VAL A 46 -8.76 -10.11 6.64
N TYR A 47 -10.00 -10.35 7.02
CA TYR A 47 -10.56 -11.64 7.38
C TYR A 47 -11.69 -11.97 6.41
N LYS A 48 -11.55 -13.07 5.68
CA LYS A 48 -12.59 -13.58 4.78
C LYS A 48 -13.28 -14.76 5.42
N TRP A 49 -14.60 -14.70 5.53
CA TRP A 49 -15.39 -15.74 6.18
C TRP A 49 -16.79 -15.83 5.57
N ARG A 50 -17.56 -16.85 5.99
CA ARG A 50 -18.97 -17.00 5.59
C ARG A 50 -19.86 -16.86 6.81
N ASP A 51 -20.90 -16.04 6.71
CA ASP A 51 -21.89 -15.89 7.77
C ASP A 51 -22.86 -17.07 7.84
N ALA A 52 -23.76 -17.05 8.84
CA ALA A 52 -24.76 -18.11 9.04
C ALA A 52 -25.73 -18.27 7.86
N LYS A 53 -25.84 -17.27 6.98
CA LYS A 53 -26.66 -17.30 5.76
C LYS A 53 -25.85 -17.79 4.54
N GLY A 54 -24.56 -18.10 4.73
CA GLY A 54 -23.65 -18.55 3.69
C GLY A 54 -23.03 -17.44 2.84
N ILE A 55 -23.25 -16.16 3.22
CA ILE A 55 -22.75 -14.99 2.49
C ILE A 55 -21.29 -14.77 2.85
N VAL A 56 -20.45 -14.49 1.85
CA VAL A 56 -19.04 -14.16 2.05
C VAL A 56 -18.92 -12.74 2.60
N GLN A 57 -18.22 -12.60 3.71
CA GLN A 57 -17.89 -11.35 4.36
C GLN A 57 -16.37 -11.13 4.34
N ILE A 58 -15.95 -9.87 4.18
CA ILE A 58 -14.56 -9.45 4.30
C ILE A 58 -14.52 -8.31 5.32
N THR A 59 -13.82 -8.52 6.42
CA THR A 59 -13.77 -7.57 7.56
C THR A 59 -12.31 -7.27 7.94
N ASP A 60 -12.06 -6.09 8.50
CA ASP A 60 -10.77 -5.72 9.11
C ASP A 60 -10.62 -6.29 10.54
N GLU A 61 -11.74 -6.61 11.19
CA GLU A 61 -11.78 -7.31 12.46
C GLU A 61 -12.05 -8.82 12.30
N PRO A 62 -11.56 -9.66 13.24
CA PRO A 62 -11.85 -11.09 13.23
C PRO A 62 -13.35 -11.36 13.42
N PRO A 63 -13.89 -12.45 12.83
CA PRO A 63 -15.29 -12.80 12.97
C PRO A 63 -15.62 -13.34 14.38
N PRO A 64 -16.92 -13.47 14.71
CA PRO A 64 -17.35 -14.04 15.98
C PRO A 64 -16.74 -15.42 16.26
N GLU A 65 -16.53 -15.72 17.54
CA GLU A 65 -15.91 -16.98 17.97
C GLU A 65 -16.60 -18.21 17.39
N GLY A 66 -15.80 -19.21 16.99
CA GLY A 66 -16.28 -20.43 16.36
C GLY A 66 -16.52 -20.31 14.84
N THR A 67 -16.43 -19.12 14.26
CA THR A 67 -16.56 -18.94 12.81
C THR A 67 -15.26 -19.34 12.11
N LYS A 68 -15.33 -20.19 11.08
CA LYS A 68 -14.17 -20.47 10.23
C LYS A 68 -13.88 -19.27 9.33
N PHE A 69 -12.61 -18.90 9.26
CA PHE A 69 -12.15 -17.77 8.46
C PHE A 69 -10.78 -18.01 7.84
N GLU A 70 -10.48 -17.22 6.82
CA GLU A 70 -9.19 -17.13 6.15
C GLU A 70 -8.59 -15.75 6.44
N LYS A 71 -7.31 -15.71 6.86
CA LYS A 71 -6.56 -14.46 7.02
C LYS A 71 -5.92 -14.11 5.70
N LEU A 72 -6.14 -12.89 5.23
CA LEU A 72 -5.57 -12.37 4.00
C LEU A 72 -4.72 -11.14 4.33
N GLU A 73 -3.50 -11.11 3.81
CA GLU A 73 -2.60 -9.96 3.94
C GLU A 73 -2.35 -9.37 2.55
N TYR A 74 -2.65 -8.08 2.42
CA TYR A 74 -2.49 -7.34 1.18
C TYR A 74 -1.45 -6.24 1.37
N GLN A 75 -0.58 -6.06 0.37
CA GLN A 75 0.29 -4.90 0.34
C GLN A 75 -0.55 -3.65 0.05
N ASN A 76 -0.25 -2.55 0.75
CA ASN A 76 -1.04 -1.31 0.62
C ASN A 76 -0.96 -0.67 -0.78
N ASP A 77 0.06 -1.01 -1.57
CA ASP A 77 0.26 -0.55 -2.94
C ASP A 77 -0.07 -1.60 -4.00
N ALA A 78 -0.49 -2.81 -3.59
CA ALA A 78 -0.85 -3.85 -4.53
C ALA A 78 -2.25 -3.56 -5.09
N ASN A 79 -2.31 -3.36 -6.40
CA ASN A 79 -3.59 -3.29 -7.10
C ASN A 79 -4.26 -4.67 -7.06
N VAL A 80 -5.25 -4.82 -6.19
CA VAL A 80 -6.04 -6.07 -6.04
C VAL A 80 -7.13 -6.21 -7.10
N VAL A 81 -7.45 -5.13 -7.83
CA VAL A 81 -8.41 -5.15 -8.94
C VAL A 81 -7.65 -5.30 -10.25
N PRO A 82 -7.93 -6.32 -11.07
CA PRO A 82 -7.27 -6.47 -12.37
C PRO A 82 -7.40 -5.18 -13.19
N SER A 83 -6.27 -4.62 -13.62
CA SER A 83 -6.28 -3.51 -14.57
C SER A 83 -6.85 -4.00 -15.90
N VAL A 84 -7.81 -3.27 -16.47
CA VAL A 84 -8.30 -3.56 -17.81
C VAL A 84 -7.15 -3.49 -18.82
N PRO A 85 -7.05 -4.41 -19.81
CA PRO A 85 -5.97 -4.37 -20.78
C PRO A 85 -6.03 -3.06 -21.59
N THR A 86 -5.04 -2.18 -21.41
CA THR A 86 -4.87 -1.02 -22.29
C THR A 86 -4.33 -1.51 -23.64
N LYS A 87 -5.20 -1.55 -24.66
CA LYS A 87 -4.79 -1.80 -26.04
C LYS A 87 -3.92 -0.62 -26.50
N ASN A 88 -2.60 -0.80 -26.45
CA ASN A 88 -1.63 0.17 -26.99
C ASN A 88 -1.80 0.25 -28.51
N THR A 89 -2.64 1.19 -28.95
CA THR A 89 -2.77 1.52 -30.37
C THR A 89 -1.70 2.56 -30.65
N LYS A 90 -0.46 2.11 -30.95
CA LYS A 90 0.54 2.99 -31.56
C LYS A 90 -0.03 3.43 -32.92
N LYS A 91 -0.26 4.74 -33.08
CA LYS A 91 -0.42 5.39 -34.38
C LYS A 91 0.94 5.82 -34.89
#